data_AF-M3ZSG7-F1
#
_entry.id   AF-M3ZSG7-F1
#
_cell.length_a   1.000
_cell.length_b   1.000
_cell.length_c   1.000
_cell.angle_alpha   90.00
_cell.angle_beta   90.00
_cell.angle_gamma   90.00
#
_symmetry.space_group_name_H-M   'P 1'
#
loop_
_entity.id
_entity.type
_entity.pdbx_description
1 polymer ?
#
loop_
_entity_poly.entity_id
_entity_poly.type
_entity_poly.pdbx_seq_one_letter_code
_entity_poly.pdbx_strand_id
1 'polypeptide(L)'
;MLSFGPNVRLSLQEQKAELQDKIQLLESEGTAFYERSQSVIKKNHEIILQLRPANQKLHKELAQVDQHNLSKQKAVSKLEQELLFRRRRLDALTHTTLSYQQRLDELRIEEERRNQEHSMAAMSTVAWEFELEEDARNFRMLENRLDKFQFKCKEAEKCKMINMKLKTQMQDEFRCYGAQIDNLEKELLKYRQEFHNLEALNMEAYLSKTTAEAELHQLEEQLLKEHKERESNIARLRQKVDQRKVQSEKPDKKVQRTVLEVDELDSEAQQSTRIVPEEEKANPIFEEILKNLKEAIGVSDLQDVVEHFTLEKENCEHLENLKKQNDEALEKLKEEKELLSKQFDQMKYSGEAKLSSEMLKLEECEQQLQIQLQRRDADAERLADNVKALGTIRAGVEHLAGKLQDTSLMEDKPFKSSPTSDEFVLELLNQCDAKLQILLKELEGMDMASVMKEIEEDEFYTTIEGRLPKTNTKVKVPYKPIKDMGKEEGELKDDEFDIITRDALKRQSQLIIESNLSKKPWKK
;
A
#
# COMPACT_ATOMS: atom_id res chain seq x y z
N MET A 1 176.13 -32.89 -19.71
CA MET A 1 177.27 -33.81 -19.50
C MET A 1 178.07 -33.82 -20.79
N LEU A 2 179.23 -33.16 -20.77
CA LEU A 2 180.56 -33.78 -20.96
C LEU A 2 181.00 -33.58 -22.42
N SER A 3 182.24 -33.30 -22.80
CA SER A 3 183.45 -32.88 -22.11
C SER A 3 184.54 -32.83 -23.19
N PHE A 4 185.49 -31.89 -23.07
CA PHE A 4 186.85 -31.90 -23.62
C PHE A 4 187.08 -31.99 -25.15
N GLY A 5 188.02 -31.15 -25.61
CA GLY A 5 188.57 -31.16 -26.96
C GLY A 5 189.36 -32.44 -27.31
N PRO A 6 190.15 -32.44 -28.39
CA PRO A 6 191.30 -31.54 -28.47
C PRO A 6 191.48 -30.84 -29.82
N ASN A 7 192.22 -29.73 -29.78
CA ASN A 7 192.97 -29.19 -30.91
C ASN A 7 193.88 -30.29 -31.49
N VAL A 8 193.41 -30.98 -32.51
CA VAL A 8 194.26 -31.65 -33.49
C VAL A 8 194.09 -30.86 -34.78
N ARG A 9 195.19 -30.32 -35.28
CA ARG A 9 195.28 -29.61 -36.55
C ARG A 9 194.87 -30.59 -37.66
N LEU A 10 193.57 -30.64 -37.96
CA LEU A 10 193.03 -31.42 -39.08
C LEU A 10 193.32 -30.68 -40.38
N SER A 11 193.68 -31.45 -41.40
CA SER A 11 194.14 -30.95 -42.69
C SER A 11 193.03 -30.15 -43.37
N LEU A 12 193.41 -29.12 -44.14
CA LEU A 12 192.48 -28.28 -44.92
C LEU A 12 191.56 -29.11 -45.86
N GLN A 13 191.92 -30.37 -46.15
CA GLN A 13 191.11 -31.33 -46.90
C GLN A 13 189.91 -31.89 -46.14
N GLU A 14 190.02 -32.12 -44.83
CA GLU A 14 188.93 -32.72 -44.03
C GLU A 14 187.80 -31.71 -43.79
N GLN A 15 188.14 -30.43 -43.54
CA GLN A 15 187.15 -29.35 -43.44
C GLN A 15 186.38 -29.13 -44.77
N LYS A 16 187.02 -29.40 -45.91
CA LYS A 16 186.36 -29.28 -47.22
C LYS A 16 185.37 -30.43 -47.46
N ALA A 17 185.71 -31.65 -47.06
CA ALA A 17 184.81 -32.80 -47.16
C ALA A 17 183.58 -32.63 -46.26
N GLU A 18 183.78 -32.18 -45.02
CA GLU A 18 182.68 -31.97 -44.06
C GLU A 18 181.70 -30.87 -44.51
N LEU A 19 182.20 -29.79 -45.14
CA LEU A 19 181.36 -28.76 -45.75
C LEU A 19 180.61 -29.28 -46.99
N GLN A 20 181.22 -30.15 -47.79
CA GLN A 20 180.56 -30.75 -48.97
C GLN A 20 179.42 -31.67 -48.57
N ASP A 21 179.60 -32.52 -47.55
CA ASP A 21 178.53 -33.40 -47.03
C ASP A 21 177.38 -32.58 -46.44
N LYS A 22 177.68 -31.46 -45.76
CA LYS A 22 176.66 -30.58 -45.19
C LYS A 22 175.84 -29.86 -46.26
N ILE A 23 176.45 -29.48 -47.37
CA ILE A 23 175.74 -28.91 -48.52
C ILE A 23 174.83 -29.96 -49.15
N GLN A 24 175.33 -31.18 -49.35
CA GLN A 24 174.55 -32.26 -49.97
C GLN A 24 173.33 -32.66 -49.12
N LEU A 25 173.48 -32.67 -47.78
CA LEU A 25 172.36 -32.93 -46.88
C LEU A 25 171.30 -31.82 -46.95
N LEU A 26 171.71 -30.54 -46.95
CA LEU A 26 170.79 -29.40 -47.06
C LEU A 26 170.06 -29.36 -48.42
N GLU A 27 170.73 -29.75 -49.50
CA GLU A 27 170.10 -29.90 -50.81
C GLU A 27 169.09 -31.06 -50.80
N SER A 28 169.41 -32.18 -50.14
CA SER A 28 168.48 -33.32 -49.98
C SER A 28 167.25 -32.97 -49.11
N GLU A 29 167.42 -32.20 -48.05
CA GLU A 29 166.30 -31.72 -47.21
C GLU A 29 165.46 -30.67 -47.94
N GLY A 30 166.10 -29.77 -48.68
CA GLY A 30 165.42 -28.77 -49.51
C GLY A 30 164.54 -29.40 -50.59
N THR A 31 165.04 -30.44 -51.27
CA THR A 31 164.27 -31.20 -52.26
C THR A 31 163.12 -31.98 -51.60
N ALA A 32 163.35 -32.69 -50.50
CA ALA A 32 162.31 -33.43 -49.78
C ALA A 32 161.20 -32.50 -49.24
N PHE A 33 161.55 -31.31 -48.73
CA PHE A 33 160.58 -30.33 -48.26
C PHE A 33 159.75 -29.75 -49.41
N TYR A 34 160.39 -29.44 -50.54
CA TYR A 34 159.70 -28.96 -51.73
C TYR A 34 158.73 -30.00 -52.29
N GLU A 35 159.14 -31.26 -52.39
CA GLU A 35 158.26 -32.35 -52.85
C GLU A 35 157.09 -32.60 -51.90
N ARG A 36 157.33 -32.56 -50.59
CA ARG A 36 156.26 -32.69 -49.58
C ARG A 36 155.26 -31.53 -49.67
N SER A 37 155.75 -30.30 -49.83
CA SER A 37 154.90 -29.11 -50.03
C SER A 37 154.08 -29.22 -51.31
N GLN A 38 154.71 -29.60 -52.44
CA GLN A 38 154.03 -29.82 -53.71
C GLN A 38 152.98 -30.94 -53.62
N SER A 39 153.27 -32.03 -52.92
CA SER A 39 152.30 -33.10 -52.66
C SER A 39 151.11 -32.62 -51.84
N VAL A 40 151.33 -31.82 -50.79
CA VAL A 40 150.25 -31.22 -49.98
C VAL A 40 149.43 -30.24 -50.81
N ILE A 41 150.05 -29.39 -51.64
CA ILE A 41 149.35 -28.46 -52.52
C ILE A 41 148.48 -29.21 -53.53
N LYS A 42 149.00 -30.29 -54.14
CA LYS A 42 148.23 -31.13 -55.07
C LYS A 42 147.03 -31.79 -54.37
N LYS A 43 147.23 -32.35 -53.18
CA LYS A 43 146.14 -32.93 -52.36
C LYS A 43 145.08 -31.89 -51.99
N ASN A 44 145.51 -30.69 -51.56
CA ASN A 44 144.59 -29.60 -51.24
C ASN A 44 143.84 -29.12 -52.48
N HIS A 45 144.51 -29.05 -53.64
CA HIS A 45 143.87 -28.69 -54.91
C HIS A 45 142.80 -29.72 -55.31
N GLU A 46 143.08 -31.01 -55.13
CA GLU A 46 142.14 -32.09 -55.40
C GLU A 46 140.93 -32.05 -54.45
N ILE A 47 141.16 -31.79 -53.14
CA ILE A 47 140.08 -31.57 -52.17
C ILE A 47 139.22 -30.37 -52.56
N ILE A 48 139.81 -29.25 -52.97
CA ILE A 48 139.08 -28.06 -53.43
C ILE A 48 138.26 -28.39 -54.69
N LEU A 49 138.83 -29.14 -55.63
CA LEU A 49 138.13 -29.58 -56.84
C LEU A 49 136.95 -30.51 -56.52
N GLN A 50 137.03 -31.33 -55.47
CA GLN A 50 135.93 -32.17 -55.00
C GLN A 50 134.87 -31.39 -54.21
N LEU A 51 135.28 -30.42 -53.39
CA LEU A 51 134.37 -29.63 -52.56
C LEU A 51 133.57 -28.59 -53.35
N ARG A 52 134.11 -28.01 -54.43
CA ARG A 52 133.36 -27.05 -55.27
C ARG A 52 132.05 -27.62 -55.82
N PRO A 53 132.01 -28.79 -56.50
CA PRO A 53 130.76 -29.33 -56.99
C PRO A 53 129.83 -29.77 -55.85
N ALA A 54 130.36 -30.22 -54.71
CA ALA A 54 129.54 -30.54 -53.53
C ALA A 54 128.86 -29.28 -52.95
N ASN A 55 129.59 -28.18 -52.77
CA ASN A 55 129.02 -26.89 -52.35
C ASN A 55 128.03 -26.34 -53.38
N GLN A 56 128.31 -26.47 -54.68
CA GLN A 56 127.40 -26.04 -55.71
C GLN A 56 126.09 -26.85 -55.72
N LYS A 57 126.15 -28.16 -55.39
CA LYS A 57 124.96 -28.99 -55.19
C LYS A 57 124.17 -28.54 -53.96
N LEU A 58 124.81 -28.36 -52.81
CA LEU A 58 124.16 -27.90 -51.58
C LEU A 58 123.47 -26.54 -51.73
N HIS A 59 124.09 -25.58 -52.43
CA HIS A 59 123.46 -24.29 -52.70
C HIS A 59 122.21 -24.41 -53.59
N LYS A 60 122.22 -25.33 -54.57
CA LYS A 60 121.05 -25.60 -55.41
C LYS A 60 119.93 -26.26 -54.60
N GLU A 61 120.26 -27.21 -53.73
CA GLU A 61 119.31 -27.87 -52.83
C GLU A 61 118.68 -26.86 -51.84
N LEU A 62 119.50 -25.98 -51.25
CA LEU A 62 119.01 -24.94 -50.34
C LEU A 62 118.05 -23.96 -51.05
N ALA A 63 118.40 -23.49 -52.24
CA ALA A 63 117.54 -22.61 -53.03
C ALA A 63 116.19 -23.28 -53.40
N GLN A 64 116.19 -24.59 -53.68
CA GLN A 64 114.97 -25.34 -53.93
C GLN A 64 114.09 -25.46 -52.68
N VAL A 65 114.69 -25.72 -51.52
CA VAL A 65 113.98 -25.78 -50.22
C VAL A 65 113.38 -24.43 -49.87
N ASP A 66 114.12 -23.33 -50.04
CA ASP A 66 113.62 -21.97 -49.75
C ASP A 66 112.47 -21.59 -50.69
N GLN A 67 112.57 -21.91 -51.98
CA GLN A 67 111.49 -21.65 -52.94
C GLN A 67 110.23 -22.47 -52.60
N HIS A 68 110.39 -23.73 -52.19
CA HIS A 68 109.30 -24.58 -51.77
C HIS A 68 108.65 -24.13 -50.44
N ASN A 69 109.45 -23.67 -49.48
CA ASN A 69 108.96 -23.10 -48.22
C ASN A 69 108.17 -21.81 -48.45
N LEU A 70 108.66 -20.92 -49.33
CA LEU A 70 107.94 -19.70 -49.70
C LEU A 70 106.61 -20.01 -50.39
N SER A 71 106.59 -21.03 -51.25
CA SER A 71 105.36 -21.52 -51.90
C SER A 71 104.37 -22.09 -50.88
N LYS A 72 104.83 -22.92 -49.94
CA LYS A 72 104.02 -23.46 -48.84
C LYS A 72 103.45 -22.35 -47.94
N GLN A 73 104.26 -21.37 -47.56
CA GLN A 73 103.83 -20.25 -46.72
C GLN A 73 102.74 -19.43 -47.42
N LYS A 74 102.91 -19.16 -48.72
CA LYS A 74 101.87 -18.50 -49.53
C LYS A 74 100.58 -19.33 -49.62
N ALA A 75 100.67 -20.65 -49.72
CA ALA A 75 99.50 -21.53 -49.71
C ALA A 75 98.80 -21.55 -48.35
N VAL A 76 99.55 -21.59 -47.25
CA VAL A 76 99.02 -21.53 -45.88
C VAL A 76 98.31 -20.20 -45.63
N SER A 77 98.91 -19.05 -45.96
CA SER A 77 98.26 -17.75 -45.77
C SER A 77 96.98 -17.60 -46.59
N LYS A 78 96.91 -18.16 -47.81
CA LYS A 78 95.67 -18.20 -48.60
C LYS A 78 94.58 -19.04 -47.92
N LEU A 79 94.94 -20.21 -47.38
CA LEU A 79 94.01 -21.05 -46.63
C LEU A 79 93.54 -20.37 -45.34
N GLU A 80 94.41 -19.69 -44.61
CA GLU A 80 94.07 -18.92 -43.41
C GLU A 80 93.06 -17.81 -43.74
N GLN A 81 93.27 -17.06 -44.82
CA GLN A 81 92.32 -16.04 -45.28
C GLN A 81 90.96 -16.63 -45.64
N GLU A 82 90.93 -17.77 -46.34
CA GLU A 82 89.69 -18.47 -46.68
C GLU A 82 88.96 -19.00 -45.43
N LEU A 83 89.69 -19.53 -44.44
CA LEU A 83 89.12 -19.97 -43.17
C LEU A 83 88.52 -18.79 -42.38
N LEU A 84 89.21 -17.65 -42.33
CA LEU A 84 88.70 -16.44 -41.69
C LEU A 84 87.44 -15.93 -42.39
N PHE A 85 87.41 -15.93 -43.74
CA PHE A 85 86.24 -15.56 -44.51
C PHE A 85 85.05 -16.49 -44.20
N ARG A 86 85.27 -17.81 -44.21
CA ARG A 86 84.24 -18.80 -43.85
C ARG A 86 83.76 -18.64 -42.41
N ARG A 87 84.67 -18.33 -41.47
CA ARG A 87 84.32 -18.09 -40.07
C ARG A 87 83.43 -16.86 -39.91
N ARG A 88 83.79 -15.73 -40.53
CA ARG A 88 82.96 -14.52 -40.54
C ARG A 88 81.59 -14.78 -41.15
N ARG A 89 81.51 -15.57 -42.22
CA ARG A 89 80.24 -15.96 -42.84
C ARG A 89 79.39 -16.82 -41.91
N LEU A 90 80.01 -17.75 -41.18
CA LEU A 90 79.33 -18.56 -40.17
C LEU A 90 78.81 -17.68 -39.02
N ASP A 91 79.65 -16.78 -38.50
CA ASP A 91 79.28 -15.87 -37.40
C ASP A 91 78.13 -14.91 -37.82
N ALA A 92 78.09 -14.49 -39.09
CA ALA A 92 76.96 -13.73 -39.62
C ALA A 92 75.68 -14.57 -39.70
N LEU A 93 75.77 -15.82 -40.18
CA LEU A 93 74.62 -16.73 -40.25
C LEU A 93 74.09 -17.10 -38.86
N THR A 94 74.97 -17.34 -37.89
CA THR A 94 74.56 -17.61 -36.51
C THR A 94 73.84 -16.41 -35.90
N HIS A 95 74.35 -15.19 -36.11
CA HIS A 95 73.65 -13.97 -35.69
C HIS A 95 72.26 -13.85 -36.33
N THR A 96 72.14 -14.06 -37.64
CA THR A 96 70.82 -14.03 -38.29
C THR A 96 69.86 -15.10 -37.74
N THR A 97 70.36 -16.31 -37.51
CA THR A 97 69.55 -17.41 -36.95
C THR A 97 69.06 -17.07 -35.54
N LEU A 98 69.94 -16.52 -34.70
CA LEU A 98 69.59 -16.08 -33.35
C LEU A 98 68.55 -14.96 -33.37
N SER A 99 68.67 -13.99 -34.28
CA SER A 99 67.67 -12.93 -34.42
C SER A 99 66.29 -13.46 -34.82
N TYR A 100 66.24 -14.46 -35.72
CA TYR A 100 64.97 -15.12 -36.08
C TYR A 100 64.41 -15.94 -34.92
N GLN A 101 65.25 -16.60 -34.13
CA GLN A 101 64.80 -17.34 -32.94
C GLN A 101 64.19 -16.41 -31.90
N GLN A 102 64.87 -15.30 -31.58
CA GLN A 102 64.34 -14.27 -30.67
C GLN A 102 62.98 -13.76 -31.16
N ARG A 103 62.87 -13.48 -32.47
CA ARG A 103 61.61 -13.01 -33.05
C ARG A 103 60.49 -14.06 -32.96
N LEU A 104 60.80 -15.34 -33.12
CA LEU A 104 59.82 -16.41 -32.96
C LEU A 104 59.37 -16.55 -31.51
N ASP A 105 60.27 -16.41 -30.55
CA ASP A 105 59.93 -16.49 -29.13
C ASP A 105 59.10 -15.27 -28.70
N GLU A 106 59.40 -14.07 -29.19
CA GLU A 106 58.54 -12.88 -29.03
C GLU A 106 57.11 -13.13 -29.54
N LEU A 107 56.98 -13.70 -30.74
CA LEU A 107 55.67 -13.98 -31.33
C LEU A 107 54.89 -15.06 -30.57
N ARG A 108 55.58 -16.06 -30.03
CA ARG A 108 54.95 -17.10 -29.18
C ARG A 108 54.39 -16.50 -27.90
N ILE A 109 55.16 -15.66 -27.21
CA ILE A 109 54.71 -14.98 -25.99
C ILE A 109 53.48 -14.12 -26.28
N GLU A 110 53.48 -13.41 -27.40
CA GLU A 110 52.35 -12.57 -27.82
C GLU A 110 51.09 -13.39 -28.14
N GLU A 111 51.25 -14.56 -28.77
CA GLU A 111 50.15 -15.49 -29.02
C GLU A 111 49.56 -16.06 -27.72
N GLU A 112 50.41 -16.45 -26.78
CA GLU A 112 49.97 -16.93 -25.46
C GLU A 112 49.21 -15.85 -24.69
N ARG A 113 49.70 -14.61 -24.68
CA ARG A 113 49.03 -13.45 -24.09
C ARG A 113 47.64 -13.25 -24.69
N ARG A 114 47.54 -13.23 -26.02
CA ARG A 114 46.28 -13.06 -26.73
C ARG A 114 45.29 -14.19 -26.43
N ASN A 115 45.77 -15.44 -26.34
CA ASN A 115 44.92 -16.59 -25.99
C ASN A 115 44.41 -16.52 -24.55
N GLN A 116 45.24 -16.06 -23.61
CA GLN A 116 44.81 -15.83 -22.22
C GLN A 116 43.75 -14.73 -22.15
N GLU A 117 43.92 -13.63 -22.88
CA GLU A 117 42.94 -12.54 -22.95
C GLU A 117 41.61 -13.00 -23.56
N HIS A 118 41.64 -13.77 -24.64
CA HIS A 118 40.42 -14.35 -25.22
C HIS A 118 39.72 -15.32 -24.26
N SER A 119 40.47 -16.13 -23.51
CA SER A 119 39.92 -17.05 -22.51
C SER A 119 39.27 -16.29 -21.34
N MET A 120 39.93 -15.25 -20.83
CA MET A 120 39.38 -14.39 -19.78
C MET A 120 38.13 -13.63 -20.24
N ALA A 121 38.13 -13.10 -21.47
CA ALA A 121 36.96 -12.46 -22.04
C ALA A 121 35.79 -13.44 -22.20
N ALA A 122 36.05 -14.65 -22.70
CA ALA A 122 35.02 -15.69 -22.85
C ALA A 122 34.45 -16.16 -21.50
N MET A 123 35.30 -16.33 -20.47
CA MET A 123 34.83 -16.64 -19.12
C MET A 123 33.99 -15.49 -18.54
N SER A 124 34.38 -14.24 -18.78
CA SER A 124 33.63 -13.07 -18.31
C SER A 124 32.26 -12.95 -18.98
N THR A 125 32.15 -13.26 -20.28
CA THR A 125 30.84 -13.25 -20.98
C THR A 125 29.92 -14.36 -20.48
N VAL A 126 30.44 -15.56 -20.24
CA VAL A 126 29.66 -16.68 -19.70
C VAL A 126 29.20 -16.40 -18.26
N ALA A 127 30.06 -15.77 -17.44
CA ALA A 127 29.68 -15.32 -16.10
C ALA A 127 28.54 -14.29 -16.15
N TRP A 128 28.62 -13.31 -17.06
CA TRP A 128 27.56 -12.32 -17.28
C TRP A 128 26.24 -12.96 -17.73
N GLU A 129 26.27 -13.94 -18.64
CA GLU A 129 25.07 -14.67 -19.07
C GLU A 129 24.42 -15.45 -17.91
N PHE A 130 25.24 -16.05 -17.03
CA PHE A 130 24.73 -16.75 -15.85
C PHE A 130 24.08 -15.78 -14.84
N GLU A 131 24.71 -14.62 -14.59
CA GLU A 131 24.16 -13.56 -13.74
C GLU A 131 22.83 -13.03 -14.30
N LEU A 132 22.75 -12.78 -15.61
CA LEU A 132 21.52 -12.31 -16.26
C LEU A 132 20.38 -13.32 -16.17
N GLU A 133 20.68 -14.62 -16.31
CA GLU A 133 19.70 -15.70 -16.17
C GLU A 133 19.25 -15.87 -14.71
N GLU A 134 20.15 -15.70 -13.74
CA GLU A 134 19.83 -15.72 -12.32
C GLU A 134 18.95 -14.51 -11.93
N ASP A 135 19.28 -13.31 -12.43
CA ASP A 135 18.47 -12.10 -12.28
C ASP A 135 17.09 -12.26 -12.93
N ALA A 136 17.00 -12.87 -14.11
CA ALA A 136 15.72 -13.17 -14.75
C ALA A 136 14.87 -14.15 -13.92
N ARG A 137 15.48 -15.15 -13.27
CA ARG A 137 14.78 -16.05 -12.34
C ARG A 137 14.32 -15.32 -11.08
N ASN A 138 15.17 -14.46 -10.52
CA ASN A 138 14.83 -13.62 -9.38
C ASN A 138 13.67 -12.69 -9.71
N PHE A 139 13.69 -12.05 -10.88
CA PHE A 139 12.61 -11.21 -11.36
C PHE A 139 11.28 -11.97 -11.47
N ARG A 140 11.28 -13.15 -12.12
CA ARG A 140 10.08 -14.01 -12.19
C ARG A 140 9.59 -14.45 -10.81
N MET A 141 10.50 -14.72 -9.87
CA MET A 141 10.11 -15.07 -8.49
C MET A 141 9.44 -13.89 -7.78
N LEU A 142 10.00 -12.68 -7.93
CA LEU A 142 9.47 -11.46 -7.36
C LEU A 142 8.11 -11.10 -7.96
N GLU A 143 7.93 -11.23 -9.27
CA GLU A 143 6.64 -11.06 -9.95
C GLU A 143 5.59 -12.04 -9.40
N ASN A 144 5.91 -13.34 -9.34
CA ASN A 144 5.00 -14.34 -8.76
C ASN A 144 4.67 -14.06 -7.29
N ARG A 145 5.62 -13.52 -6.52
CA ARG A 145 5.39 -13.14 -5.12
C ARG A 145 4.50 -11.90 -5.04
N LEU A 146 4.69 -10.93 -5.91
CA LEU A 146 3.86 -9.73 -6.03
C LEU A 146 2.41 -10.11 -6.38
N ASP A 147 2.20 -10.97 -7.37
CA ASP A 147 0.87 -11.45 -7.76
C ASP A 147 0.17 -12.16 -6.60
N LYS A 148 0.89 -13.00 -5.87
CA LYS A 148 0.37 -13.65 -4.65
C LYS A 148 -0.02 -12.63 -3.58
N PHE A 149 0.78 -11.58 -3.37
CA PHE A 149 0.43 -10.51 -2.45
C PHE A 149 -0.80 -9.73 -2.91
N GLN A 150 -0.89 -9.38 -4.20
CA GLN A 150 -2.05 -8.70 -4.77
C GLN A 150 -3.32 -9.52 -4.62
N PHE A 151 -3.26 -10.84 -4.84
CA PHE A 151 -4.40 -11.73 -4.61
C PHE A 151 -4.84 -11.71 -3.13
N LYS A 152 -3.90 -11.81 -2.19
CA LYS A 152 -4.17 -11.70 -0.76
C LYS A 152 -4.77 -10.34 -0.37
N CYS A 153 -4.30 -9.24 -0.97
CA CYS A 153 -4.88 -7.91 -0.75
C CYS A 153 -6.33 -7.85 -1.24
N LYS A 154 -6.61 -8.33 -2.45
CA LYS A 154 -7.99 -8.40 -2.99
C LYS A 154 -8.91 -9.26 -2.13
N GLU A 155 -8.40 -10.37 -1.59
CA GLU A 155 -9.15 -11.23 -0.67
C GLU A 155 -9.41 -10.53 0.68
N ALA A 156 -8.41 -9.85 1.23
CA ALA A 156 -8.57 -9.04 2.44
C ALA A 156 -9.58 -7.88 2.24
N GLU A 157 -9.57 -7.23 1.08
CA GLU A 157 -10.55 -6.19 0.71
C GLU A 157 -11.97 -6.76 0.63
N LYS A 158 -12.15 -7.95 0.03
CA LYS A 158 -13.44 -8.65 0.02
C LYS A 158 -13.92 -8.96 1.44
N CYS A 159 -13.04 -9.51 2.28
CA CYS A 159 -13.34 -9.77 3.69
C CYS A 159 -13.71 -8.49 4.44
N LYS A 160 -12.98 -7.39 4.22
CA LYS A 160 -13.30 -6.08 4.81
C LYS A 160 -14.65 -5.56 4.36
N MET A 161 -14.96 -5.67 3.06
CA MET A 161 -16.26 -5.26 2.51
C MET A 161 -17.41 -6.06 3.14
N ILE A 162 -17.26 -7.38 3.29
CA ILE A 162 -18.26 -8.23 3.93
C ILE A 162 -18.44 -7.82 5.40
N ASN A 163 -17.35 -7.64 6.14
CA ASN A 163 -17.41 -7.20 7.54
C ASN A 163 -18.06 -5.81 7.69
N MET A 164 -17.79 -4.87 6.78
CA MET A 164 -18.46 -3.56 6.79
C MET A 164 -19.95 -3.70 6.53
N LYS A 165 -20.37 -4.50 5.54
CA LYS A 165 -21.79 -4.76 5.26
C LYS A 165 -22.50 -5.39 6.46
N LEU A 166 -21.89 -6.40 7.07
CA LEU A 166 -22.42 -7.05 8.27
C LEU A 166 -22.54 -6.05 9.42
N LYS A 167 -21.52 -5.21 9.64
CA LYS A 167 -21.57 -4.16 10.65
C LYS A 167 -22.72 -3.17 10.41
N THR A 168 -22.93 -2.73 9.17
CA THR A 168 -24.03 -1.83 8.82
C THR A 168 -25.38 -2.48 9.09
N GLN A 169 -25.57 -3.74 8.66
CA GLN A 169 -26.81 -4.49 8.94
C GLN A 169 -27.07 -4.63 10.44
N MET A 170 -26.06 -5.01 11.23
CA MET A 170 -26.19 -5.10 12.68
C MET A 170 -26.54 -3.74 13.28
N GLN A 171 -25.89 -2.66 12.83
CA GLN A 171 -26.20 -1.30 13.31
C GLN A 171 -27.64 -0.88 12.97
N ASP A 172 -28.15 -1.25 11.80
CA ASP A 172 -29.53 -0.97 11.39
C ASP A 172 -30.53 -1.79 12.23
N GLU A 173 -30.24 -3.06 12.50
CA GLU A 173 -31.02 -3.90 13.43
C GLU A 173 -31.03 -3.33 14.85
N PHE A 174 -29.87 -2.90 15.35
CA PHE A 174 -29.76 -2.26 16.67
C PHE A 174 -30.60 -0.99 16.77
N ARG A 175 -30.67 -0.19 15.69
CA ARG A 175 -31.55 0.99 15.64
C ARG A 175 -33.03 0.60 15.69
N CYS A 176 -33.40 -0.54 15.12
CA CYS A 176 -34.79 -1.00 15.07
C CYS A 176 -35.26 -1.64 16.40
N TYR A 177 -34.35 -2.25 17.18
CA TYR A 177 -34.74 -2.92 18.43
C TYR A 177 -35.38 -1.98 19.44
N GLY A 178 -34.95 -0.71 19.52
CA GLY A 178 -35.60 0.28 20.40
C GLY A 178 -37.08 0.45 20.07
N ALA A 179 -37.42 0.68 18.80
CA ALA A 179 -38.81 0.82 18.36
C ALA A 179 -39.62 -0.47 18.55
N GLN A 180 -39.01 -1.65 18.39
CA GLN A 180 -39.68 -2.93 18.66
C GLN A 180 -39.99 -3.09 20.15
N ILE A 181 -39.05 -2.74 21.03
CA ILE A 181 -39.26 -2.77 22.49
C ILE A 181 -40.36 -1.78 22.88
N ASP A 182 -40.32 -0.54 22.39
CA ASP A 182 -41.35 0.47 22.68
C ASP A 182 -42.76 0.01 22.25
N ASN A 183 -42.87 -0.69 21.12
CA ASN A 183 -44.14 -1.24 20.65
C ASN A 183 -44.63 -2.38 21.56
N LEU A 184 -43.74 -3.29 21.96
CA LEU A 184 -44.07 -4.37 22.89
C LEU A 184 -44.46 -3.82 24.27
N GLU A 185 -43.79 -2.79 24.76
CA GLU A 185 -44.13 -2.11 26.01
C GLU A 185 -45.52 -1.45 25.94
N LYS A 186 -45.84 -0.79 24.81
CA LYS A 186 -47.18 -0.23 24.58
C LYS A 186 -48.26 -1.32 24.55
N GLU A 187 -48.02 -2.44 23.90
CA GLU A 187 -48.96 -3.58 23.90
C GLU A 187 -49.14 -4.18 25.29
N LEU A 188 -48.06 -4.38 26.05
CA LEU A 188 -48.14 -4.83 27.43
C LEU A 188 -48.93 -3.86 28.32
N LEU A 189 -48.76 -2.56 28.13
CA LEU A 189 -49.52 -1.55 28.88
C LEU A 189 -51.01 -1.63 28.56
N LYS A 190 -51.37 -1.79 27.28
CA LYS A 190 -52.77 -2.00 26.85
C LYS A 190 -53.37 -3.25 27.48
N TYR A 191 -52.67 -4.38 27.42
CA TYR A 191 -53.15 -5.63 28.03
C TYR A 191 -53.29 -5.51 29.55
N ARG A 192 -52.40 -4.78 30.24
CA ARG A 192 -52.55 -4.51 31.68
C ARG A 192 -53.79 -3.66 31.98
N GLN A 193 -54.05 -2.63 31.17
CA GLN A 193 -55.25 -1.81 31.31
C GLN A 193 -56.52 -2.62 31.05
N GLU A 194 -56.56 -3.42 29.98
CA GLU A 194 -57.67 -4.31 29.66
C GLU A 194 -57.93 -5.32 30.78
N PHE A 195 -56.86 -5.92 31.33
CA PHE A 195 -56.95 -6.83 32.47
C PHE A 195 -57.56 -6.14 33.69
N HIS A 196 -57.10 -4.93 34.02
CA HIS A 196 -57.64 -4.18 35.16
C HIS A 196 -59.11 -3.81 34.97
N ASN A 197 -59.51 -3.45 33.74
CA ASN A 197 -60.91 -3.20 33.41
C ASN A 197 -61.78 -4.46 33.56
N LEU A 198 -61.27 -5.63 33.14
CA LEU A 198 -61.95 -6.91 33.32
C LEU A 198 -62.06 -7.30 34.79
N GLU A 199 -61.04 -7.05 35.61
CA GLU A 199 -61.10 -7.26 37.06
C GLU A 199 -62.17 -6.37 37.69
N ALA A 200 -62.23 -5.08 37.32
CA ALA A 200 -63.24 -4.15 37.83
C ALA A 200 -64.66 -4.60 37.44
N LEU A 201 -64.87 -4.99 36.18
CA LEU A 201 -66.15 -5.51 35.69
C LEU A 201 -66.54 -6.80 36.43
N ASN A 202 -65.59 -7.71 36.66
CA ASN A 202 -65.84 -8.93 37.42
C ASN A 202 -66.21 -8.64 38.88
N MET A 203 -65.54 -7.69 39.52
CA MET A 203 -65.91 -7.24 40.88
C MET A 203 -67.31 -6.64 40.92
N GLU A 204 -67.66 -5.81 39.94
CA GLU A 204 -69.00 -5.23 39.81
C GLU A 204 -70.06 -6.32 39.56
N ALA A 205 -69.79 -7.28 38.69
CA ALA A 205 -70.66 -8.44 38.44
C ALA A 205 -70.81 -9.31 39.70
N TYR A 206 -69.74 -9.50 40.48
CA TYR A 206 -69.79 -10.21 41.74
C TYR A 206 -70.67 -9.48 42.77
N LEU A 207 -70.49 -8.16 42.92
CA LEU A 207 -71.31 -7.33 43.80
C LEU A 207 -72.79 -7.31 43.36
N SER A 208 -73.05 -7.22 42.06
CA SER A 208 -74.41 -7.29 41.50
C SER A 208 -75.05 -8.65 41.76
N LYS A 209 -74.29 -9.74 41.66
CA LYS A 209 -74.76 -11.08 41.99
C LYS A 209 -75.09 -11.21 43.48
N THR A 210 -74.19 -10.79 44.37
CA THR A 210 -74.40 -10.92 45.82
C THR A 210 -75.55 -10.05 46.32
N THR A 211 -75.74 -8.86 45.74
CA THR A 211 -76.90 -8.01 46.03
C THR A 211 -78.20 -8.65 45.57
N ALA A 212 -78.25 -9.19 44.34
CA ALA A 212 -79.42 -9.91 43.84
C ALA A 212 -79.74 -11.19 44.67
N GLU A 213 -78.73 -11.95 45.09
CA GLU A 213 -78.90 -13.10 45.99
C GLU A 213 -79.44 -12.68 47.36
N ALA A 214 -78.97 -11.56 47.91
CA ALA A 214 -79.46 -11.02 49.17
C ALA A 214 -80.91 -10.51 49.06
N GLU A 215 -81.26 -9.79 47.99
CA GLU A 215 -82.62 -9.35 47.71
C GLU A 215 -83.57 -10.52 47.53
N LEU A 216 -83.15 -11.57 46.81
CA LEU A 216 -83.93 -12.80 46.65
C LEU A 216 -84.19 -13.48 47.99
N HIS A 217 -83.16 -13.61 48.84
CA HIS A 217 -83.33 -14.18 50.18
C HIS A 217 -84.29 -13.35 51.05
N GLN A 218 -84.23 -12.01 50.96
CA GLN A 218 -85.17 -11.13 51.66
C GLN A 218 -86.61 -11.31 51.18
N LEU A 219 -86.83 -11.41 49.87
CA LEU A 219 -88.15 -11.66 49.29
C LEU A 219 -88.69 -13.05 49.67
N GLU A 220 -87.85 -14.08 49.66
CA GLU A 220 -88.22 -15.42 50.13
C GLU A 220 -88.64 -15.42 51.60
N GLU A 221 -87.89 -14.73 52.47
CA GLU A 221 -88.27 -14.57 53.89
C GLU A 221 -89.59 -13.82 54.06
N GLN A 222 -89.83 -12.76 53.28
CA GLN A 222 -91.09 -12.01 53.30
C GLN A 222 -92.26 -12.90 52.86
N LEU A 223 -92.12 -13.63 51.76
CA LEU A 223 -93.14 -14.56 51.28
C LEU A 223 -93.45 -15.65 52.29
N LEU A 224 -92.43 -16.20 52.97
CA LEU A 224 -92.64 -17.17 54.04
C LEU A 224 -93.38 -16.58 55.25
N LYS A 225 -93.08 -15.33 55.64
CA LYS A 225 -93.80 -14.62 56.71
C LYS A 225 -95.25 -14.39 56.31
N GLU A 226 -95.50 -13.85 55.12
CA GLU A 226 -96.86 -13.65 54.61
C GLU A 226 -97.63 -14.98 54.52
N HIS A 227 -96.99 -16.06 54.07
CA HIS A 227 -97.63 -17.37 54.01
C HIS A 227 -98.04 -17.86 55.41
N LYS A 228 -97.14 -17.74 56.40
CA LYS A 228 -97.45 -18.08 57.80
C LYS A 228 -98.58 -17.22 58.37
N GLU A 229 -98.61 -15.92 58.06
CA GLU A 229 -99.69 -15.02 58.47
C GLU A 229 -101.02 -15.37 57.80
N ARG A 230 -101.01 -15.68 56.49
CA ARG A 230 -102.19 -16.16 55.74
C ARG A 230 -102.71 -17.47 56.32
N GLU A 231 -101.83 -18.44 56.60
CA GLU A 231 -102.20 -19.71 57.24
C GLU A 231 -102.78 -19.48 58.64
N SER A 232 -102.16 -18.63 59.45
CA SER A 232 -102.67 -18.24 60.79
C SER A 232 -104.06 -17.60 60.70
N ASN A 233 -104.27 -16.69 59.73
CA ASN A 233 -105.56 -16.07 59.47
C ASN A 233 -106.62 -17.08 59.01
N ILE A 234 -106.27 -17.99 58.09
CA ILE A 234 -107.16 -19.07 57.65
C ILE A 234 -107.52 -19.98 58.83
N ALA A 235 -106.55 -20.37 59.65
CA ALA A 235 -106.78 -21.16 60.85
C ALA A 235 -107.73 -20.45 61.83
N ARG A 236 -107.52 -19.16 62.07
CA ARG A 236 -108.40 -18.31 62.90
C ARG A 236 -109.82 -18.24 62.35
N LEU A 237 -109.98 -18.09 61.03
CA LEU A 237 -111.29 -18.08 60.38
C LEU A 237 -111.98 -19.45 60.46
N ARG A 238 -111.26 -20.56 60.22
CA ARG A 238 -111.77 -21.93 60.41
C ARG A 238 -112.26 -22.15 61.83
N GLN A 239 -111.48 -21.75 62.84
CA GLN A 239 -111.88 -21.83 64.24
C GLN A 239 -113.19 -21.07 64.52
N LYS A 240 -113.34 -19.84 63.98
CA LYS A 240 -114.59 -19.07 64.11
C LYS A 240 -115.77 -19.77 63.43
N VAL A 241 -115.57 -20.37 62.27
CA VAL A 241 -116.61 -21.14 61.56
C VAL A 241 -117.01 -22.37 62.36
N ASP A 242 -116.04 -23.12 62.90
CA ASP A 242 -116.31 -24.30 63.72
C ASP A 242 -117.03 -23.93 65.02
N GLN A 243 -116.67 -22.82 65.67
CA GLN A 243 -117.42 -22.28 66.82
C GLN A 243 -118.88 -21.95 66.46
N ARG A 244 -119.14 -21.35 65.29
CA ARG A 244 -120.50 -21.07 64.80
C ARG A 244 -121.27 -22.36 64.47
N LYS A 245 -120.61 -23.37 63.90
CA LYS A 245 -121.23 -24.69 63.67
C LYS A 245 -121.63 -25.36 64.97
N VAL A 246 -120.75 -25.37 65.98
CA VAL A 246 -121.06 -25.91 67.31
C VAL A 246 -122.21 -25.15 67.98
N GLN A 247 -122.35 -23.84 67.73
CA GLN A 247 -123.50 -23.05 68.18
C GLN A 247 -124.79 -23.38 67.41
N SER A 248 -124.71 -23.63 66.10
CA SER A 248 -125.83 -24.02 65.23
C SER A 248 -126.26 -25.49 65.37
N GLU A 249 -125.37 -26.39 65.81
CA GLU A 249 -125.63 -27.81 66.02
C GLU A 249 -126.24 -28.11 67.40
N LYS A 250 -126.46 -27.10 68.25
CA LYS A 250 -127.41 -27.22 69.37
C LYS A 250 -128.83 -27.30 68.76
N PRO A 251 -129.54 -28.45 68.84
CA PRO A 251 -130.76 -28.63 68.07
C PRO A 251 -131.93 -27.92 68.75
N ASP A 252 -132.53 -26.96 68.03
CA ASP A 252 -133.90 -26.53 68.32
C ASP A 252 -134.88 -27.61 67.82
N LYS A 253 -135.38 -28.41 68.77
CA LYS A 253 -136.71 -29.02 68.69
C LYS A 253 -137.66 -28.19 69.56
N LYS A 254 -138.25 -27.14 68.97
CA LYS A 254 -139.67 -26.76 69.15
C LYS A 254 -140.08 -25.63 68.20
N VAL A 255 -140.72 -26.05 67.11
CA VAL A 255 -142.04 -25.59 66.65
C VAL A 255 -142.27 -24.07 66.50
N GLN A 256 -142.26 -23.62 65.24
CA GLN A 256 -143.42 -23.06 64.50
C GLN A 256 -144.09 -21.80 65.08
N ARG A 257 -144.07 -20.68 64.32
CA ARG A 257 -145.20 -20.13 63.53
C ARG A 257 -145.03 -18.62 63.22
N THR A 258 -145.61 -18.22 62.07
CA THR A 258 -146.09 -16.87 61.66
C THR A 258 -145.01 -15.86 61.22
N VAL A 259 -144.79 -15.58 59.92
CA VAL A 259 -145.63 -14.92 58.88
C VAL A 259 -145.61 -13.39 59.01
N LEU A 260 -145.09 -12.74 57.95
CA LEU A 260 -145.14 -11.30 57.58
C LEU A 260 -144.32 -10.37 58.48
N GLU A 261 -143.70 -9.28 58.06
CA GLU A 261 -143.17 -8.70 56.82
C GLU A 261 -142.47 -7.41 57.32
N VAL A 262 -141.33 -7.05 56.72
CA VAL A 262 -140.91 -5.66 56.44
C VAL A 262 -140.50 -4.71 57.60
N ASP A 263 -139.29 -4.17 57.39
CA ASP A 263 -138.75 -2.85 57.70
C ASP A 263 -138.21 -2.43 59.08
N GLU A 264 -136.99 -1.91 58.94
CA GLU A 264 -136.44 -0.65 59.44
C GLU A 264 -136.54 -0.30 60.94
N LEU A 265 -135.32 -0.20 61.47
CA LEU A 265 -134.81 0.83 62.37
C LEU A 265 -135.19 0.76 63.86
N ASP A 266 -134.13 1.01 64.64
CA ASP A 266 -134.16 1.61 65.98
C ASP A 266 -134.78 0.78 67.12
N SER A 267 -134.30 0.81 68.36
CA SER A 267 -133.45 1.76 69.04
C SER A 267 -133.06 1.21 70.42
N GLU A 268 -131.99 1.78 71.00
CA GLU A 268 -131.85 2.05 72.45
C GLU A 268 -131.82 0.87 73.44
N ALA A 269 -131.23 0.92 74.63
CA ALA A 269 -130.29 1.76 75.35
C ALA A 269 -130.06 0.94 76.66
N GLN A 270 -129.00 1.06 77.45
CA GLN A 270 -128.80 2.13 78.42
C GLN A 270 -127.62 1.67 79.30
N GLN A 271 -126.70 2.57 79.63
CA GLN A 271 -126.43 2.86 81.03
C GLN A 271 -125.87 4.28 81.19
N SER A 272 -126.76 5.14 81.70
CA SER A 272 -126.56 6.32 82.53
C SER A 272 -125.12 6.69 82.90
N THR A 273 -124.72 7.96 82.71
CA THR A 273 -124.89 9.02 83.73
C THR A 273 -124.39 10.37 83.20
N ARG A 274 -125.27 11.36 83.35
CA ARG A 274 -125.16 12.81 83.15
C ARG A 274 -123.94 13.45 83.84
N ILE A 275 -123.26 14.39 83.17
CA ILE A 275 -123.03 15.81 83.54
C ILE A 275 -122.28 16.51 82.36
N VAL A 276 -122.91 17.56 81.82
CA VAL A 276 -122.42 18.59 80.87
C VAL A 276 -121.91 19.75 81.75
N PRO A 277 -120.83 20.51 81.44
CA PRO A 277 -120.68 21.39 80.27
C PRO A 277 -119.26 21.33 79.64
N GLU A 278 -118.96 21.84 78.44
CA GLU A 278 -119.20 23.19 77.93
C GLU A 278 -118.81 23.22 76.44
N GLU A 279 -119.57 23.98 75.65
CA GLU A 279 -119.28 24.26 74.25
C GLU A 279 -117.93 24.99 74.11
N GLU A 280 -116.96 24.40 73.39
CA GLU A 280 -116.13 25.20 72.49
C GLU A 280 -116.72 25.03 71.09
N LYS A 281 -117.49 26.04 70.69
CA LYS A 281 -118.00 26.20 69.33
C LYS A 281 -116.82 26.12 68.37
N ALA A 282 -116.71 25.03 67.61
CA ALA A 282 -115.97 25.07 66.38
C ALA A 282 -116.59 26.19 65.54
N ASN A 283 -115.84 27.25 65.30
CA ASN A 283 -116.28 28.39 64.50
C ASN A 283 -116.83 27.84 63.16
N PRO A 284 -118.03 28.21 62.68
CA PRO A 284 -118.62 27.66 61.45
C PRO A 284 -117.73 27.92 60.22
N ILE A 285 -116.89 28.96 60.29
CA ILE A 285 -115.87 29.30 59.30
C ILE A 285 -114.80 28.19 59.19
N PHE A 286 -114.39 27.57 60.31
CA PHE A 286 -113.40 26.49 60.28
C PHE A 286 -113.95 25.20 59.66
N GLU A 287 -115.20 24.84 59.94
CA GLU A 287 -115.84 23.68 59.30
C GLU A 287 -116.00 23.89 57.79
N GLU A 288 -116.37 25.10 57.36
CA GLU A 288 -116.47 25.45 55.93
C GLU A 288 -115.11 25.41 55.23
N ILE A 289 -114.04 25.92 55.86
CA ILE A 289 -112.67 25.82 55.33
C ILE A 289 -112.22 24.37 55.23
N LEU A 290 -112.50 23.53 56.22
CA LEU A 290 -112.14 22.11 56.21
C LEU A 290 -112.89 21.33 55.13
N LYS A 291 -114.17 21.66 54.90
CA LYS A 291 -114.94 21.07 53.81
C LYS A 291 -114.40 21.46 52.44
N ASN A 292 -114.10 22.75 52.23
CA ASN A 292 -113.49 23.23 50.99
C ASN A 292 -112.10 22.63 50.76
N LEU A 293 -111.32 22.42 51.82
CA LEU A 293 -110.01 21.75 51.76
C LEU A 293 -110.16 20.28 51.32
N LYS A 294 -111.10 19.54 51.92
CA LYS A 294 -111.40 18.15 51.56
C LYS A 294 -111.86 18.02 50.11
N GLU A 295 -112.71 18.94 49.65
CA GLU A 295 -113.20 18.97 48.26
C GLU A 295 -112.09 19.34 47.26
N ALA A 296 -111.19 20.26 47.59
CA ALA A 296 -110.08 20.68 46.71
C ALA A 296 -109.00 19.60 46.54
N ILE A 297 -108.76 18.79 47.58
CA ILE A 297 -107.76 17.70 47.57
C ILE A 297 -108.42 16.37 47.16
N GLY A 298 -109.76 16.28 47.20
CA GLY A 298 -110.52 15.11 46.77
C GLY A 298 -110.56 13.98 47.80
N VAL A 299 -110.41 14.30 49.09
CA VAL A 299 -110.22 13.29 50.15
C VAL A 299 -111.29 13.39 51.23
N SER A 300 -111.75 12.24 51.73
CA SER A 300 -112.93 12.16 52.62
C SER A 300 -112.58 12.34 54.11
N ASP A 301 -111.42 11.86 54.55
CA ASP A 301 -110.96 11.95 55.95
C ASP A 301 -109.91 13.05 56.15
N LEU A 302 -109.89 13.64 57.36
CA LEU A 302 -108.93 14.68 57.73
C LEU A 302 -107.50 14.10 57.84
N GLN A 303 -107.37 12.84 58.21
CA GLN A 303 -106.08 12.15 58.33
C GLN A 303 -105.41 11.96 56.96
N ASP A 304 -106.18 11.55 55.95
CA ASP A 304 -105.69 11.36 54.58
C ASP A 304 -105.22 12.69 53.95
N VAL A 305 -105.85 13.81 54.31
CA VAL A 305 -105.39 15.16 53.90
C VAL A 305 -104.00 15.44 54.47
N VAL A 306 -103.76 15.11 55.75
CA VAL A 306 -102.44 15.29 56.39
C VAL A 306 -101.40 14.40 55.71
N GLU A 307 -101.74 13.12 55.43
CA GLU A 307 -100.84 12.19 54.75
C GLU A 307 -100.48 12.66 53.33
N HIS A 308 -101.44 13.16 52.56
CA HIS A 308 -101.18 13.72 51.23
C HIS A 308 -100.24 14.93 51.30
N PHE A 309 -100.46 15.87 52.22
CA PHE A 309 -99.55 17.01 52.40
C PHE A 309 -98.16 16.59 52.87
N THR A 310 -98.04 15.55 53.71
CA THR A 310 -96.73 15.03 54.10
C THR A 310 -96.00 14.38 52.92
N LEU A 311 -96.68 13.57 52.12
CA LEU A 311 -96.11 12.94 50.92
C LEU A 311 -95.76 13.99 49.85
N GLU A 312 -96.61 14.99 49.66
CA GLU A 312 -96.37 16.07 48.70
C GLU A 312 -95.20 16.96 49.14
N LYS A 313 -95.08 17.21 50.45
CA LYS A 313 -93.91 17.90 51.04
C LYS A 313 -92.64 17.07 50.86
N GLU A 314 -92.66 15.77 51.19
CA GLU A 314 -91.52 14.86 51.02
C GLU A 314 -91.12 14.75 49.54
N ASN A 315 -92.09 14.68 48.63
CA ASN A 315 -91.84 14.67 47.18
C ASN A 315 -91.24 16.00 46.70
N CYS A 316 -91.71 17.15 47.22
CA CYS A 316 -91.09 18.44 46.93
C CYS A 316 -89.65 18.53 47.45
N GLU A 317 -89.38 18.07 48.68
CA GLU A 317 -88.04 18.01 49.26
C GLU A 317 -87.12 17.07 48.44
N HIS A 318 -87.64 15.93 48.00
CA HIS A 318 -86.91 15.00 47.13
C HIS A 318 -86.58 15.62 45.77
N LEU A 319 -87.54 16.28 45.12
CA LEU A 319 -87.32 16.97 43.85
C LEU A 319 -86.36 18.15 43.98
N GLU A 320 -86.41 18.91 45.08
CA GLU A 320 -85.40 19.94 45.37
C GLU A 320 -84.01 19.36 45.55
N ASN A 321 -83.89 18.23 46.25
CA ASN A 321 -82.60 17.55 46.43
C ASN A 321 -82.06 17.01 45.10
N LEU A 322 -82.90 16.40 44.26
CA LEU A 322 -82.51 15.97 42.91
C LEU A 322 -82.11 17.15 42.03
N LYS A 323 -82.80 18.29 42.15
CA LYS A 323 -82.43 19.52 41.44
C LYS A 323 -81.06 20.01 41.89
N LYS A 324 -80.81 20.09 43.20
CA LYS A 324 -79.48 20.48 43.74
C LYS A 324 -78.38 19.54 43.28
N GLN A 325 -78.59 18.23 43.32
CA GLN A 325 -77.62 17.24 42.84
C GLN A 325 -77.34 17.38 41.34
N ASN A 326 -78.36 17.61 40.52
CA ASN A 326 -78.19 17.87 39.10
C ASN A 326 -77.45 19.18 38.83
N ASP A 327 -77.76 20.25 39.59
CA ASP A 327 -77.09 21.54 39.48
C ASP A 327 -75.60 21.42 39.84
N GLU A 328 -75.27 20.70 40.93
CA GLU A 328 -73.89 20.40 41.33
C GLU A 328 -73.14 19.56 40.28
N ALA A 329 -73.79 18.54 39.71
CA ALA A 329 -73.20 17.74 38.64
C ALA A 329 -72.97 18.57 37.37
N LEU A 330 -73.90 19.48 37.04
CA LEU A 330 -73.76 20.41 35.92
C LEU A 330 -72.60 21.37 36.12
N GLU A 331 -72.39 21.90 37.33
CA GLU A 331 -71.23 22.76 37.61
C GLU A 331 -69.92 22.00 37.47
N LYS A 332 -69.80 20.80 38.05
CA LYS A 332 -68.60 19.95 37.89
C LYS A 332 -68.29 19.67 36.41
N LEU A 333 -69.31 19.30 35.62
CA LEU A 333 -69.13 19.05 34.18
C LEU A 333 -68.74 20.33 33.41
N LYS A 334 -69.22 21.51 33.81
CA LYS A 334 -68.79 22.78 33.22
C LYS A 334 -67.34 23.09 33.55
N GLU A 335 -66.92 22.90 34.81
CA GLU A 335 -65.53 23.08 35.24
C GLU A 335 -64.59 22.11 34.51
N GLU A 336 -64.95 20.84 34.41
CA GLU A 336 -64.19 19.84 33.65
C GLU A 336 -64.09 20.22 32.18
N LYS A 337 -65.19 20.66 31.56
CA LYS A 337 -65.20 21.13 30.17
C LYS A 337 -64.28 22.34 29.97
N GLU A 338 -64.31 23.31 30.88
CA GLU A 338 -63.40 24.46 30.80
C GLU A 338 -61.94 24.07 30.97
N LEU A 339 -61.65 23.16 31.91
CA LEU A 339 -60.30 22.66 32.15
C LEU A 339 -59.77 21.91 30.93
N LEU A 340 -60.58 21.03 30.34
CA LEU A 340 -60.25 20.31 29.11
C LEU A 340 -60.05 21.26 27.92
N SER A 341 -60.90 22.30 27.79
CA SER A 341 -60.75 23.32 26.76
C SER A 341 -59.43 24.08 26.89
N LYS A 342 -59.06 24.48 28.11
CA LYS A 342 -57.78 25.16 28.38
C LYS A 342 -56.58 24.25 28.06
N GLN A 343 -56.64 22.97 28.40
CA GLN A 343 -55.58 22.01 28.05
C GLN A 343 -55.48 21.79 26.53
N PHE A 344 -56.62 21.72 25.84
CA PHE A 344 -56.65 21.61 24.38
C PHE A 344 -56.02 22.84 23.72
N ASP A 345 -56.39 24.04 24.14
CA ASP A 345 -55.81 25.27 23.61
C ASP A 345 -54.30 25.34 23.87
N GLN A 346 -53.85 24.95 25.07
CA GLN A 346 -52.43 24.85 25.37
C GLN A 346 -51.71 23.86 24.44
N MET A 347 -52.26 22.66 24.21
CA MET A 347 -51.64 21.71 23.28
C MET A 347 -51.64 22.22 21.84
N LYS A 348 -52.73 22.82 21.38
CA LYS A 348 -52.86 23.35 20.02
C LYS A 348 -51.81 24.43 19.74
N TYR A 349 -51.73 25.44 20.60
CA TYR A 349 -50.84 26.58 20.36
C TYR A 349 -49.39 26.32 20.79
N SER A 350 -49.15 25.54 21.85
CA SER A 350 -47.77 25.24 22.28
C SER A 350 -47.12 24.13 21.45
N GLY A 351 -47.89 23.17 20.93
CA GLY A 351 -47.39 22.11 20.05
C GLY A 351 -46.95 22.66 18.69
N GLU A 352 -47.77 23.52 18.08
CA GLU A 352 -47.47 24.12 16.79
C GLU A 352 -46.30 25.11 16.85
N ALA A 353 -46.18 25.89 17.93
CA ALA A 353 -45.04 26.76 18.18
C ALA A 353 -43.73 25.98 18.42
N LYS A 354 -43.79 24.83 19.09
CA LYS A 354 -42.62 23.95 19.29
C LYS A 354 -42.19 23.29 17.98
N LEU A 355 -43.13 22.72 17.22
CA LEU A 355 -42.85 22.08 15.93
C LEU A 355 -42.25 23.06 14.92
N SER A 356 -42.79 24.28 14.84
CA SER A 356 -42.23 25.32 13.97
C SER A 356 -40.83 25.77 14.42
N SER A 357 -40.59 25.90 15.73
CA SER A 357 -39.25 26.21 16.24
C SER A 357 -38.24 25.07 15.99
N GLU A 358 -38.66 23.82 16.11
CA GLU A 358 -37.82 22.66 15.82
C GLU A 358 -37.51 22.54 14.32
N MET A 359 -38.49 22.80 13.46
CA MET A 359 -38.31 22.81 12.01
C MET A 359 -37.31 23.90 11.57
N LEU A 360 -37.40 25.11 12.12
CA LEU A 360 -36.44 26.18 11.85
C LEU A 360 -35.02 25.81 12.28
N LYS A 361 -34.85 25.20 13.47
CA LYS A 361 -33.53 24.75 13.93
C LYS A 361 -32.97 23.62 13.07
N LEU A 362 -33.83 22.74 12.56
CA LEU A 362 -33.44 21.69 11.63
C LEU A 362 -32.93 22.30 10.32
N GLU A 363 -33.67 23.26 9.76
CA GLU A 363 -33.30 23.97 8.54
C GLU A 363 -31.98 24.75 8.71
N GLU A 364 -31.78 25.42 9.85
CA GLU A 364 -30.49 26.06 10.19
C GLU A 364 -29.34 25.05 10.27
N CYS A 365 -29.57 23.89 10.89
CA CYS A 365 -28.57 22.81 10.95
C CYS A 365 -28.24 22.28 9.55
N GLU A 366 -29.23 22.09 8.69
CA GLU A 366 -29.04 21.63 7.31
C GLU A 366 -28.25 22.66 6.49
N GLN A 367 -28.57 23.96 6.62
CA GLN A 367 -27.82 25.03 5.98
C GLN A 367 -26.37 25.08 6.46
N GLN A 368 -26.14 24.95 7.77
CA GLN A 368 -24.79 24.90 8.32
C GLN A 368 -24.01 23.69 7.81
N LEU A 369 -24.64 22.51 7.75
CA LEU A 369 -24.04 21.30 7.20
C LEU A 369 -23.65 21.51 5.72
N GLN A 370 -24.54 22.10 4.92
CA GLN A 370 -24.30 22.40 3.51
C GLN A 370 -23.08 23.34 3.33
N ILE A 371 -22.98 24.38 4.16
CA ILE A 371 -21.84 25.31 4.16
C ILE A 371 -20.54 24.57 4.52
N GLN A 372 -20.57 23.69 5.52
CA GLN A 372 -19.39 22.93 5.92
C GLN A 372 -18.95 21.91 4.86
N LEU A 373 -19.90 21.28 4.16
CA LEU A 373 -19.60 20.39 3.03
C LEU A 373 -18.93 21.15 1.89
N GLN A 374 -19.48 22.32 1.52
CA GLN A 374 -18.85 23.17 0.49
C GLN A 374 -17.46 23.63 0.89
N ARG A 375 -17.22 23.98 2.17
CA ARG A 375 -15.89 24.31 2.67
C ARG A 375 -14.92 23.15 2.58
N ARG A 376 -15.35 21.95 2.99
CA ARG A 376 -14.56 20.73 2.87
C ARG A 376 -14.16 20.46 1.43
N ASP A 377 -15.10 20.60 0.50
CA ASP A 377 -14.84 20.35 -0.92
C ASP A 377 -13.86 21.37 -1.49
N ALA A 378 -14.02 22.66 -1.17
CA ALA A 378 -13.08 23.70 -1.54
C ALA A 378 -11.67 23.49 -0.95
N ASP A 379 -11.58 23.05 0.30
CA ASP A 379 -10.28 22.75 0.93
C ASP A 379 -9.63 21.49 0.35
N ALA A 380 -10.44 20.49 -0.04
CA ALA A 380 -9.95 19.30 -0.74
C ALA A 380 -9.40 19.63 -2.13
N GLU A 381 -10.07 20.51 -2.88
CA GLU A 381 -9.56 21.01 -4.17
C GLU A 381 -8.24 21.79 -3.99
N ARG A 382 -8.19 22.71 -3.02
CA ARG A 382 -6.95 23.45 -2.68
C ARG A 382 -5.81 22.52 -2.29
N LEU A 383 -6.10 21.49 -1.50
CA LEU A 383 -5.10 20.49 -1.14
C LEU A 383 -4.61 19.72 -2.36
N ALA A 384 -5.52 19.29 -3.24
CA ALA A 384 -5.16 18.59 -4.48
C ALA A 384 -4.27 19.46 -5.39
N ASP A 385 -4.57 20.75 -5.50
CA ASP A 385 -3.76 21.68 -6.30
C ASP A 385 -2.40 21.95 -5.65
N ASN A 386 -2.33 22.07 -4.33
CA ASN A 386 -1.05 22.15 -3.61
C ASN A 386 -0.20 20.89 -3.80
N VAL A 387 -0.80 19.70 -3.75
CA VAL A 387 -0.09 18.44 -3.98
C VAL A 387 0.45 18.37 -5.41
N LYS A 388 -0.33 18.78 -6.42
CA LYS A 388 0.16 18.89 -7.80
C LYS A 388 1.32 19.88 -7.90
N ALA A 389 1.20 21.06 -7.31
CA ALA A 389 2.24 22.08 -7.31
C ALA A 389 3.54 21.56 -6.65
N LEU A 390 3.43 20.95 -5.47
CA LEU A 390 4.56 20.32 -4.78
C LEU A 390 5.18 19.19 -5.60
N GLY A 391 4.36 18.38 -6.29
CA GLY A 391 4.85 17.37 -7.23
C GLY A 391 5.67 17.96 -8.37
N THR A 392 5.21 19.08 -8.95
CA THR A 392 5.97 19.79 -10.00
C THR A 392 7.26 20.41 -9.46
N ILE A 393 7.25 20.95 -8.24
CA ILE A 393 8.45 21.49 -7.58
C ILE A 393 9.45 20.36 -7.34
N ARG A 394 9.01 19.24 -6.77
CA ARG A 394 9.85 18.05 -6.53
C ARG A 394 10.52 17.57 -7.81
N ALA A 395 9.74 17.38 -8.88
CA ALA A 395 10.29 17.00 -10.18
C ALA A 395 11.29 18.04 -10.71
N GLY A 396 11.00 19.33 -10.52
CA GLY A 396 11.92 20.42 -10.88
C GLY A 396 13.24 20.39 -10.10
N VAL A 397 13.20 20.12 -8.79
CA VAL A 397 14.40 19.98 -7.94
C VAL A 397 15.19 18.73 -8.32
N GLU A 398 14.53 17.60 -8.58
CA GLU A 398 15.17 16.37 -9.07
C GLU A 398 15.87 16.60 -10.41
N HIS A 399 15.22 17.31 -11.35
CA HIS A 399 15.82 17.69 -12.61
C HIS A 399 17.02 18.64 -12.45
N LEU A 400 16.93 19.62 -11.54
CA LEU A 400 18.02 20.53 -11.24
C LEU A 400 19.22 19.78 -10.66
N ALA A 401 18.97 18.87 -9.71
CA ALA A 401 20.00 18.04 -9.11
C ALA A 401 20.70 17.16 -10.15
N GLY A 402 19.95 16.57 -11.08
CA GLY A 402 20.50 15.80 -12.20
C GLY A 402 21.41 16.63 -13.11
N LYS A 403 21.07 17.91 -13.35
CA LYS A 403 21.95 18.81 -14.13
C LYS A 403 23.22 19.23 -13.39
N LEU A 404 23.19 19.23 -12.06
CA LEU A 404 24.32 19.59 -11.19
C LEU A 404 25.08 18.33 -10.72
N GLN A 405 24.84 17.17 -11.32
CA GLN A 405 25.51 15.92 -10.93
C GLN A 405 27.01 15.94 -11.25
N ASP A 406 27.40 16.61 -12.33
CA ASP A 406 28.79 16.66 -12.81
C ASP A 406 29.63 17.79 -12.19
N THR A 407 29.02 18.68 -11.41
CA THR A 407 29.74 19.74 -10.70
C THR A 407 30.30 19.17 -9.41
N SER A 408 31.63 18.97 -9.38
CA SER A 408 32.31 18.26 -8.30
C SER A 408 32.23 19.02 -6.98
N LEU A 409 31.44 18.51 -6.03
CA LEU A 409 31.51 18.89 -4.62
C LEU A 409 32.48 17.94 -3.92
N MET A 410 33.47 18.49 -3.21
CA MET A 410 34.44 17.73 -2.42
C MET A 410 33.84 17.05 -1.17
N GLU A 411 32.56 17.30 -0.84
CA GLU A 411 31.87 16.65 0.28
C GLU A 411 30.40 16.37 -0.07
N ASP A 412 30.13 15.30 -0.82
CA ASP A 412 28.77 14.74 -0.92
C ASP A 412 28.40 14.12 0.43
N LYS A 413 27.83 14.94 1.31
CA LYS A 413 27.28 14.46 2.57
C LYS A 413 26.11 13.52 2.24
N PRO A 414 26.14 12.25 2.71
CA PRO A 414 25.08 11.31 2.38
C PRO A 414 23.73 11.83 2.90
N PHE A 415 22.71 11.75 2.04
CA PHE A 415 21.34 12.14 2.39
C PHE A 415 20.92 11.40 3.66
N LYS A 416 20.46 12.14 4.65
CA LYS A 416 19.99 11.56 5.92
C LYS A 416 18.55 11.09 5.83
N SER A 417 17.80 11.67 4.92
CA SER A 417 16.37 11.44 4.74
C SER A 417 16.09 10.39 3.66
N SER A 418 14.98 9.67 3.79
CA SER A 418 14.60 8.64 2.83
C SER A 418 14.16 9.26 1.49
N PRO A 419 14.41 8.61 0.33
CA PRO A 419 14.07 9.15 -1.00
C PRO A 419 12.58 9.47 -1.22
N THR A 420 11.71 8.92 -0.38
CA THR A 420 10.26 9.08 -0.45
C THR A 420 9.75 10.19 0.49
N SER A 421 10.59 10.70 1.41
CA SER A 421 10.23 11.76 2.35
C SER A 421 10.24 13.14 1.69
N ASP A 422 9.36 14.04 2.13
CA ASP A 422 9.40 15.45 1.69
C ASP A 422 10.66 16.17 2.18
N GLU A 423 11.25 15.70 3.28
CA GLU A 423 12.54 16.21 3.80
C GLU A 423 13.70 15.98 2.83
N PHE A 424 13.61 14.93 2.00
CA PHE A 424 14.61 14.63 0.97
C PHE A 424 14.64 15.68 -0.13
N VAL A 425 13.47 16.23 -0.51
CA VAL A 425 13.40 17.30 -1.52
C VAL A 425 14.07 18.57 -0.99
N LEU A 426 13.93 18.88 0.30
CA LEU A 426 14.59 20.02 0.93
C LEU A 426 16.10 19.81 1.03
N GLU A 427 16.55 18.60 1.38
CA GLU A 427 17.98 18.25 1.42
C GLU A 427 18.60 18.33 0.02
N LEU A 428 17.89 17.84 -1.00
CA LEU A 428 18.28 17.93 -2.41
C LEU A 428 18.35 19.37 -2.90
N LEU A 429 17.38 20.22 -2.52
CA LEU A 429 17.37 21.63 -2.85
C LEU A 429 18.55 22.38 -2.22
N ASN A 430 18.87 22.09 -0.95
CA ASN A 430 20.03 22.68 -0.27
C ASN A 430 21.36 22.28 -0.91
N GLN A 431 21.48 21.02 -1.36
CA GLN A 431 22.65 20.59 -2.12
C GLN A 431 22.75 21.29 -3.48
N CYS A 432 21.63 21.47 -4.18
CA CYS A 432 21.59 22.24 -5.42
C CYS A 432 22.03 23.68 -5.19
N ASP A 433 21.56 24.34 -4.12
CA ASP A 433 21.96 25.71 -3.77
C ASP A 433 23.47 25.81 -3.51
N ALA A 434 24.04 24.88 -2.72
CA ALA A 434 25.48 24.85 -2.47
C ALA A 434 26.30 24.68 -3.77
N LYS A 435 25.89 23.79 -4.66
CA LYS A 435 26.53 23.58 -5.98
C LYS A 435 26.42 24.82 -6.86
N LEU A 436 25.24 25.45 -6.91
CA LEU A 436 25.02 26.68 -7.69
C LEU A 436 25.85 27.84 -7.16
N GLN A 437 26.03 27.98 -5.84
CA GLN A 437 26.89 29.02 -5.27
C GLN A 437 28.37 28.83 -5.61
N ILE A 438 28.84 27.58 -5.73
CA ILE A 438 30.22 27.29 -6.18
C ILE A 438 30.38 27.66 -7.65
N LEU A 439 29.47 27.22 -8.51
CA LEU A 439 29.47 27.60 -9.93
C LEU A 439 29.45 29.12 -10.10
N LEU A 440 28.63 29.82 -9.31
CA LEU A 440 28.52 31.27 -9.37
C LEU A 440 29.85 31.94 -9.00
N LYS A 441 30.58 31.41 -8.00
CA LYS A 441 31.93 31.87 -7.64
C LYS A 441 32.99 31.53 -8.70
N GLU A 442 32.89 30.38 -9.36
CA GLU A 442 33.79 30.01 -10.46
C GLU A 442 33.59 30.91 -11.70
N LEU A 443 32.35 31.34 -11.93
CA LEU A 443 32.00 32.33 -12.95
C LEU A 443 32.37 33.76 -12.54
N GLU A 444 32.55 34.03 -11.25
CA GLU A 444 32.85 35.36 -10.71
C GLU A 444 34.30 35.75 -11.04
N GLY A 445 34.48 36.55 -12.09
CA GLY A 445 35.79 36.98 -12.58
C GLY A 445 36.14 36.47 -13.99
N MET A 446 35.30 35.60 -14.58
CA MET A 446 35.38 35.27 -16.01
C MET A 446 34.72 36.37 -16.86
N ASP A 447 35.38 36.78 -17.94
CA ASP A 447 34.76 37.68 -18.91
C ASP A 447 33.72 36.91 -19.73
N MET A 448 32.44 37.15 -19.44
CA MET A 448 31.31 36.49 -20.10
C MET A 448 31.33 36.66 -21.63
N ALA A 449 31.93 37.74 -22.16
CA ALA A 449 32.07 37.93 -23.59
C ALA A 449 33.09 36.97 -24.22
N SER A 450 34.16 36.65 -23.50
CA SER A 450 35.18 35.67 -23.91
C SER A 450 34.67 34.24 -23.78
N VAL A 451 33.95 33.90 -22.70
CA VAL A 451 33.33 32.58 -22.52
C VAL A 451 32.23 32.32 -23.55
N MET A 452 31.39 33.31 -23.86
CA MET A 452 30.40 33.18 -24.94
C MET A 452 31.05 32.97 -26.32
N LYS A 453 32.27 33.49 -26.53
CA LYS A 453 33.01 33.31 -27.77
C LYS A 453 33.63 31.91 -27.88
N GLU A 454 34.13 31.33 -26.78
CA GLU A 454 34.55 29.92 -26.73
C GLU A 454 33.37 28.96 -26.90
N ILE A 455 32.19 29.31 -26.39
CA ILE A 455 30.95 28.55 -26.64
C ILE A 455 30.53 28.61 -28.12
N GLU A 456 30.93 29.65 -28.87
CA GLU A 456 30.72 29.74 -30.31
C GLU A 456 31.73 28.92 -31.14
N GLU A 457 32.78 28.37 -30.53
CA GLU A 457 33.77 27.53 -31.21
C GLU A 457 33.26 26.11 -31.43
N ASP A 458 33.47 25.57 -32.64
CA ASP A 458 32.91 24.27 -33.05
C ASP A 458 33.36 23.10 -32.16
N GLU A 459 34.56 23.17 -31.58
CA GLU A 459 35.10 22.14 -30.67
C GLU A 459 34.28 22.01 -29.38
N PHE A 460 33.67 23.09 -28.91
CA PHE A 460 32.81 23.08 -27.73
C PHE A 460 31.51 22.29 -28.00
N TYR A 461 30.90 22.49 -29.17
CA TYR A 461 29.68 21.80 -29.58
C TYR A 461 29.89 20.29 -29.74
N THR A 462 30.98 19.86 -30.37
CA THR A 462 31.33 18.43 -30.52
C THR A 462 31.56 17.76 -29.16
N THR A 463 32.17 18.48 -28.23
CA THR A 463 32.44 17.98 -26.87
C THR A 463 31.15 17.88 -26.03
N ILE A 464 30.21 18.81 -26.22
CA ILE A 464 28.90 18.76 -25.55
C ILE A 464 27.99 17.69 -26.14
N GLU A 465 27.91 17.53 -27.46
CA GLU A 465 27.12 16.46 -28.09
C GLU A 465 27.53 15.07 -27.61
N GLY A 466 28.83 14.85 -27.38
CA GLY A 466 29.35 13.60 -26.81
C GLY A 466 29.00 13.35 -25.34
N ARG A 467 28.66 14.39 -24.56
CA ARG A 467 28.31 14.29 -23.13
C ARG A 467 26.80 14.40 -22.84
N LEU A 468 25.97 14.66 -23.84
CA LEU A 468 24.53 14.79 -23.64
C LEU A 468 23.87 13.41 -23.42
N PRO A 469 22.99 13.26 -22.40
CA PRO A 469 22.23 12.02 -22.21
C PRO A 469 21.34 11.70 -23.41
N LYS A 470 21.24 10.41 -23.77
CA LYS A 470 20.46 9.90 -24.92
C LYS A 470 18.97 10.27 -24.92
N THR A 471 18.44 10.74 -23.78
CA THR A 471 17.04 11.14 -23.59
C THR A 471 16.78 12.64 -23.81
N ASN A 472 17.81 13.43 -24.12
CA ASN A 472 17.68 14.87 -24.30
C ASN A 472 16.89 15.20 -25.58
N THR A 473 15.63 15.59 -25.40
CA THR A 473 14.69 15.91 -26.49
C THR A 473 14.27 17.38 -26.53
N LYS A 474 14.79 18.22 -25.61
CA LYS A 474 14.34 19.62 -25.43
C LYS A 474 15.41 20.68 -25.68
N VAL A 475 16.69 20.34 -25.56
CA VAL A 475 17.77 21.31 -25.83
C VAL A 475 18.22 21.14 -27.28
N LYS A 476 17.82 22.08 -28.14
CA LYS A 476 18.37 22.19 -29.50
C LYS A 476 19.65 23.00 -29.43
N VAL A 477 20.78 22.35 -29.68
CA VAL A 477 22.06 23.03 -29.85
C VAL A 477 22.00 23.78 -31.20
N PRO A 478 22.35 25.08 -31.27
CA PRO A 478 22.32 25.82 -32.53
C PRO A 478 23.39 25.28 -33.49
N TYR A 479 22.97 24.51 -34.50
CA TYR A 479 23.87 24.02 -35.55
C TYR A 479 24.18 25.15 -36.55
N LYS A 480 25.45 25.58 -36.64
CA LYS A 480 25.94 26.35 -37.79
C LYS A 480 26.47 25.36 -38.84
N PRO A 481 26.04 25.44 -40.11
CA PRO A 481 26.58 24.59 -41.15
C PRO A 481 28.04 24.98 -41.40
N ILE A 482 28.95 24.02 -41.16
CA ILE A 482 30.37 24.12 -41.45
C ILE A 482 30.54 24.44 -42.94
N LYS A 483 31.26 25.52 -43.23
CA LYS A 483 31.61 25.91 -44.60
C LYS A 483 32.75 25.01 -45.05
N ASP A 484 32.37 23.94 -45.72
CA ASP A 484 33.23 22.89 -46.25
C ASP A 484 34.33 23.46 -47.17
N MET A 485 35.59 23.21 -46.80
CA MET A 485 36.78 23.51 -47.58
C MET A 485 37.55 22.21 -47.76
N GLY A 486 37.28 21.48 -48.85
CA GLY A 486 38.21 20.46 -49.33
C GLY A 486 37.56 19.21 -49.90
N LYS A 487 37.21 19.31 -51.19
CA LYS A 487 36.93 18.22 -52.14
C LYS A 487 37.63 16.88 -51.83
N GLU A 488 36.86 15.80 -51.90
CA GLU A 488 37.15 14.71 -52.84
C GLU A 488 35.84 14.01 -53.23
N GLU A 489 35.59 13.96 -54.54
CA GLU A 489 34.46 13.29 -55.17
C GLU A 489 34.59 11.77 -54.94
N GLY A 490 33.93 11.26 -53.91
CA GLY A 490 33.59 9.86 -53.76
C GLY A 490 32.08 9.73 -53.76
N GLU A 491 31.52 9.11 -54.80
CA GLU A 491 30.11 8.74 -54.88
C GLU A 491 29.71 7.88 -53.67
N LEU A 492 29.26 8.53 -52.60
CA LEU A 492 28.48 7.89 -51.56
C LEU A 492 27.04 7.89 -52.07
N LYS A 493 26.56 6.69 -52.39
CA LYS A 493 25.13 6.41 -52.49
C LYS A 493 24.46 6.98 -51.24
N ASP A 494 23.64 8.00 -51.44
CA ASP A 494 22.53 8.28 -50.54
C ASP A 494 21.64 7.04 -50.59
N ASP A 495 21.85 6.11 -49.65
CA ASP A 495 20.73 5.34 -49.12
C ASP A 495 19.89 6.35 -48.33
N GLU A 496 19.14 7.14 -49.11
CA GLU A 496 18.03 7.95 -48.65
C GLU A 496 17.18 7.00 -47.82
N PHE A 497 17.19 7.18 -46.49
CA PHE A 497 16.21 6.54 -45.63
C PHE A 497 14.85 6.93 -46.20
N ASP A 498 14.23 6.02 -46.95
CA ASP A 498 12.89 6.14 -47.49
C ASP A 498 11.93 6.29 -46.30
N ILE A 499 11.78 7.53 -45.82
CA ILE A 499 10.70 7.90 -44.92
C ILE A 499 9.46 7.82 -45.80
N ILE A 500 8.86 6.62 -45.82
CA ILE A 500 7.62 6.32 -46.52
C ILE A 500 6.63 7.41 -46.12
N THR A 501 6.40 8.34 -47.04
CA THR A 501 5.52 9.47 -46.78
C THR A 501 4.15 8.92 -46.46
N ARG A 502 3.41 9.52 -45.52
CA ARG A 502 2.07 9.09 -45.10
C ARG A 502 1.15 8.74 -46.28
N ASP A 503 1.29 9.47 -47.38
CA ASP A 503 0.49 9.28 -48.58
C ASP A 503 0.93 8.06 -49.42
N ALA A 504 2.21 7.68 -49.39
CA ALA A 504 2.70 6.42 -49.97
C ALA A 504 2.19 5.20 -49.17
N LEU A 505 2.20 5.27 -47.84
CA LEU A 505 1.64 4.21 -46.99
C LEU A 505 0.13 4.05 -47.18
N LYS A 506 -0.60 5.17 -47.37
CA LYS A 506 -2.03 5.14 -47.73
C LYS A 506 -2.28 4.49 -49.09
N ARG A 507 -1.48 4.79 -50.11
CA ARG A 507 -1.61 4.14 -51.43
C ARG A 507 -1.34 2.64 -51.34
N GLN A 508 -0.32 2.23 -50.58
CA GLN A 508 0.01 0.83 -50.37
C GLN A 508 -1.11 0.08 -49.63
N SER A 509 -1.72 0.68 -48.60
CA SER A 509 -2.85 0.06 -47.90
C SER A 509 -4.10 -0.05 -48.79
N GLN A 510 -4.35 0.94 -49.64
CA GLN A 510 -5.45 0.91 -50.61
C GLN A 510 -5.28 -0.20 -51.64
N LEU A 511 -4.06 -0.41 -52.16
CA LEU A 511 -3.73 -1.51 -53.06
C LEU A 511 -3.92 -2.89 -52.41
N ILE A 512 -3.61 -3.02 -51.11
CA ILE A 512 -3.85 -4.26 -50.35
C ILE A 512 -5.34 -4.52 -50.17
N ILE A 513 -6.15 -3.47 -49.94
CA ILE A 513 -7.60 -3.60 -49.83
C ILE A 513 -8.21 -3.97 -51.19
N GLU A 514 -7.80 -3.32 -52.27
CA GLU A 514 -8.29 -3.59 -53.63
C GLU A 514 -7.90 -5.00 -54.12
N SER A 515 -6.69 -5.46 -53.82
CA SER A 515 -6.25 -6.82 -54.16
C SER A 515 -7.04 -7.90 -53.42
N ASN A 516 -7.42 -7.66 -52.16
CA ASN A 516 -8.27 -8.58 -51.39
C ASN A 516 -9.74 -8.56 -51.82
N LEU A 517 -10.25 -7.42 -52.29
CA LEU A 517 -11.60 -7.31 -52.87
C LEU A 517 -11.72 -7.94 -54.27
N SER A 518 -10.60 -8.11 -54.99
CA SER A 518 -10.58 -8.74 -56.32
C SER A 518 -10.70 -10.28 -56.31
N LYS A 519 -10.55 -10.93 -55.15
CA LYS A 519 -10.74 -12.39 -55.02
C LYS A 519 -12.23 -12.72 -54.97
N LYS A 520 -12.83 -12.86 -56.17
CA LYS A 520 -14.17 -13.42 -56.38
C LYS A 520 -14.31 -14.82 -55.74
N PRO A 521 -15.54 -15.19 -55.31
CA PRO A 521 -15.79 -16.38 -54.53
C PRO A 521 -15.61 -17.62 -55.40
N TRP A 522 -14.89 -18.60 -54.87
CA TRP A 522 -14.78 -19.91 -55.50
C TRP A 522 -16.17 -20.57 -55.53
N LYS A 523 -16.61 -20.93 -56.73
CA LYS A 523 -17.86 -21.64 -57.00
C LYS A 523 -17.67 -23.14 -56.74
N LYS A 524 -18.69 -23.68 -56.05
CA LYS A 524 -19.12 -25.10 -55.92
C LYS A 524 -18.17 -26.08 -55.26
#